data_AF-A0A352AYT9-F1
#
_entry.id   AF-A0A352AYT9-F1
#
_cell.length_a   1.000
_cell.length_b   1.000
_cell.length_c   1.000
_cell.angle_alpha   90.00
_cell.angle_beta   90.00
_cell.angle_gamma   90.00
#
_symmetry.space_group_name_H-M   'P 1'
#
loop_
_entity.id
_entity.type
_entity.pdbx_description
1 polymer ?
#
loop_
_entity_poly.entity_id
_entity_poly.type
_entity_poly.pdbx_seq_one_letter_code
_entity_poly.pdbx_strand_id
1 'polypeptide(L)' 'GYQETLTDPSYAGQIVMQTAPHVGITGTNALDEESSRIWVSGYVLKEPSRVASNFRAERTLESDLTSQGIVGICN' A
#
# COMPACT_ATOMS: atom_id res chain seq x y z
N GLY A 1 -9.43 1.49 1.17
CA GLY A 1 -8.78 2.77 0.82
C GLY A 1 -7.56 2.56 -0.06
N TYR A 2 -6.37 2.96 0.39
CA TYR A 2 -5.16 2.81 -0.43
C TYR A 2 -4.80 1.35 -0.74
N GLN A 3 -5.14 0.43 0.17
CA GLN A 3 -4.92 -1.00 -0.02
C GLN A 3 -5.70 -1.53 -1.24
N GLU A 4 -6.98 -1.15 -1.38
CA GLU A 4 -7.80 -1.47 -2.55
C GLU A 4 -7.13 -0.97 -3.85
N THR A 5 -6.59 0.26 -3.86
CA THR A 5 -5.87 0.79 -5.03
C THR A 5 -4.63 -0.03 -5.38
N LEU A 6 -3.89 -0.53 -4.37
CA LEU A 6 -2.70 -1.34 -4.58
C LEU A 6 -3.05 -2.73 -5.11
N THR A 7 -4.16 -3.30 -4.66
CA THR A 7 -4.60 -4.65 -5.03
C THR A 7 -5.57 -4.69 -6.22
N ASP A 8 -5.98 -3.55 -6.78
CA ASP A 8 -6.85 -3.51 -7.96
C ASP A 8 -6.07 -3.85 -9.25
N PRO A 9 -6.45 -4.93 -9.97
CA PRO A 9 -5.81 -5.33 -11.23
C PRO A 9 -5.81 -4.25 -12.31
N SER A 10 -6.71 -3.26 -12.24
CA SER A 10 -6.80 -2.14 -13.18
C SER A 10 -5.54 -1.26 -13.19
N TYR A 11 -4.76 -1.27 -12.10
CA TYR A 11 -3.50 -0.53 -11.98
C TYR A 11 -2.27 -1.37 -12.33
N ALA A 12 -2.45 -2.56 -12.91
CA ALA A 12 -1.34 -3.42 -13.32
C ALA A 12 -0.36 -2.68 -14.25
N GLY A 13 0.92 -2.69 -13.92
CA GLY A 13 1.96 -2.03 -14.71
C GLY A 13 2.10 -0.52 -14.45
N GLN A 14 1.25 0.07 -13.61
CA GLN A 14 1.23 1.51 -13.36
C GLN A 14 2.02 1.88 -12.11
N ILE A 15 2.57 3.10 -12.10
CA ILE A 15 3.10 3.74 -10.90
C ILE A 15 2.00 4.62 -10.32
N VAL A 16 1.60 4.34 -9.09
CA VAL A 16 0.51 5.08 -8.43
C VAL A 16 1.08 6.08 -7.44
N MET A 17 0.61 7.32 -7.53
CA MET A 17 0.91 8.39 -6.58
C MET A 17 -0.33 8.72 -5.77
N GLN A 18 -0.21 8.69 -4.44
CA GLN A 18 -1.29 9.16 -3.57
C GLN A 18 -1.24 10.67 -3.42
N THR A 19 -2.41 11.30 -3.54
CA THR A 19 -2.60 12.72 -3.26
C THR A 19 -2.79 12.98 -1.76
N ALA A 20 -3.25 11.97 -1.01
CA ALA A 20 -3.33 12.03 0.44
C ALA A 20 -1.92 12.01 1.06
N PRO A 21 -1.59 12.93 1.98
CA PRO A 21 -0.24 13.02 2.53
C PRO A 21 0.11 11.84 3.44
N HIS A 22 -0.84 11.41 4.29
CA HIS A 22 -0.64 10.33 5.24
C HIS A 22 -1.27 9.02 4.74
N VAL A 23 -0.43 8.07 4.38
CA VAL A 23 -0.83 6.75 3.86
C VAL A 23 -0.15 5.66 4.67
N GLY A 24 -0.83 4.56 4.97
CA GLY A 24 -0.26 3.45 5.76
C GLY A 24 -0.70 3.39 7.24
N ILE A 25 -1.43 4.39 7.75
CA ILE A 25 -1.83 4.43 9.16
C ILE A 25 -2.78 3.29 9.56
N THR A 26 -3.57 2.79 8.60
CA THR A 26 -4.48 1.66 8.82
C THR A 26 -3.77 0.32 8.75
N GLY A 27 -2.48 0.28 8.41
CA GLY A 27 -1.78 -0.95 8.08
C GLY A 27 -2.43 -1.67 6.90
N THR A 28 -2.05 -2.92 6.72
CA THR A 28 -2.71 -3.82 5.79
C THR A 28 -3.27 -5.01 6.54
N ASN A 29 -4.35 -5.59 6.01
CA ASN A 29 -5.00 -6.77 6.56
C ASN A 29 -5.54 -7.65 5.44
N ALA A 30 -5.62 -8.95 5.66
CA ALA A 30 -6.09 -9.88 4.63
C ALA A 30 -7.58 -9.71 4.25
N LEU A 31 -8.38 -9.02 5.06
CA LEU A 31 -9.82 -8.84 4.84
C LEU A 31 -10.14 -7.72 3.82
N ASP A 32 -9.26 -6.73 3.69
CA ASP A 32 -9.40 -5.57 2.82
C ASP A 32 -8.51 -5.68 1.55
N GLU A 33 -7.99 -6.89 1.24
CA GLU A 33 -7.31 -7.20 -0.03
C GLU A 33 -8.35 -7.53 -1.11
N GLU A 34 -8.54 -6.65 -2.11
CA GLU A 34 -9.40 -6.91 -3.29
C GLU A 34 -8.79 -7.97 -4.24
N SER A 35 -7.52 -8.33 -4.02
CA SER A 35 -6.80 -9.33 -4.80
C SER A 35 -5.66 -9.93 -3.99
N SER A 36 -5.21 -11.12 -4.38
CA SER A 36 -4.15 -11.89 -3.72
C SER A 36 -2.75 -11.28 -3.82
N ARG A 37 -2.59 -10.15 -4.51
CA ARG A 37 -1.32 -9.45 -4.68
C ARG A 37 -1.51 -7.97 -5.01
N ILE A 38 -0.43 -7.21 -4.83
CA ILE A 38 -0.28 -5.83 -5.29
C ILE A 38 0.00 -5.85 -6.80
N TRP A 39 -0.75 -5.05 -7.56
CA TRP A 39 -0.66 -4.99 -9.02
C TRP A 39 0.15 -3.81 -9.54
N VAL A 40 0.28 -2.75 -8.73
CA VAL A 40 1.07 -1.58 -9.11
C VAL A 40 2.55 -1.95 -9.29
N SER A 41 3.23 -1.33 -10.25
CA SER A 41 4.67 -1.53 -10.45
C SER A 41 5.54 -0.62 -9.60
N GLY A 42 4.95 0.42 -9.02
CA GLY A 42 5.63 1.30 -8.08
C GLY A 42 4.67 2.19 -7.33
N TYR A 43 5.13 2.71 -6.20
CA TYR A 43 4.30 3.51 -5.32
C TYR A 43 5.00 4.78 -4.83
N VAL A 44 4.33 5.91 -4.98
CA VAL A 44 4.85 7.23 -4.65
C VAL A 44 4.02 7.87 -3.55
N LEU A 45 4.68 8.18 -2.43
CA LEU A 45 4.04 8.78 -1.25
C LEU A 45 4.74 10.06 -0.83
N LYS A 46 3.96 10.96 -0.22
CA LYS A 46 4.51 12.13 0.46
C LYS A 46 5.08 11.72 1.83
N GLU A 47 4.24 11.16 2.70
CA GLU A 47 4.60 10.75 4.06
C GLU A 47 3.98 9.38 4.40
N PRO A 48 4.72 8.27 4.22
CA PRO A 48 4.27 6.97 4.68
C PRO A 48 4.23 6.92 6.21
N SER A 49 3.16 6.35 6.76
CA SER A 49 3.11 6.04 8.19
C SER A 49 4.07 4.90 8.49
N ARG A 50 5.07 5.17 9.32
CA ARG A 50 6.03 4.15 9.80
C ARG A 50 5.38 3.11 10.71
N VAL A 51 4.27 3.49 11.35
CA VAL A 51 3.54 2.65 12.29
C VAL A 51 2.11 2.51 11.78
N ALA A 52 1.65 1.26 11.69
CA ALA A 52 0.23 0.98 11.54
C ALA A 52 -0.43 1.08 12.92
N SER A 53 -1.48 1.89 13.04
CA SER A 53 -2.21 2.13 14.29
C SER A 53 -3.70 1.99 14.02
N ASN A 54 -4.13 0.75 13.81
CA ASN A 54 -5.53 0.38 13.64
C ASN A 54 -5.77 -1.00 14.26
N PHE A 55 -6.91 -1.20 14.91
CA PHE A 55 -7.28 -2.47 15.54
C PHE A 55 -7.34 -3.65 14.55
N ARG A 56 -7.50 -3.38 13.25
CA ARG A 56 -7.49 -4.37 12.17
C ARG A 56 -6.14 -4.53 11.48
N ALA A 57 -5.11 -3.76 11.84
CA ALA A 57 -3.82 -3.84 11.17
C ALA A 57 -3.09 -5.14 11.53
N GLU A 58 -2.70 -5.92 10.52
CA GLU A 58 -1.92 -7.14 10.68
C GLU A 58 -0.46 -6.92 10.26
N ARG A 59 -0.25 -6.13 9.20
CA ARG A 59 1.05 -5.84 8.60
C ARG A 59 1.20 -4.34 8.34
N THR A 60 2.44 -3.89 8.14
CA THR A 60 2.73 -2.52 7.70
C THR A 60 2.73 -2.45 6.18
N LEU A 61 2.41 -1.28 5.64
CA LEU A 61 2.47 -1.02 4.19
C LEU A 61 3.88 -1.30 3.62
N GLU A 62 4.94 -0.93 4.34
CA GLU A 62 6.32 -1.19 3.95
C GLU A 62 6.64 -2.69 3.86
N SER A 63 6.16 -3.47 4.83
CA SER A 63 6.35 -4.92 4.84
C SER A 63 5.72 -5.57 3.60
N ASP A 64 4.52 -5.13 3.23
CA ASP A 64 3.82 -5.70 2.08
C ASP A 64 4.49 -5.34 0.76
N LEU A 65 4.86 -4.06 0.57
CA LEU A 65 5.60 -3.62 -0.62
C LEU A 65 6.93 -4.38 -0.75
N THR A 66 7.67 -4.54 0.34
CA THR A 66 8.95 -5.27 0.36
C THR A 66 8.75 -6.75 0.06
N SER A 67 7.76 -7.39 0.67
CA SER A 67 7.49 -8.82 0.48
C SER A 67 7.13 -9.19 -0.96
N GLN A 68 6.52 -8.26 -1.70
CA GLN A 68 6.10 -8.44 -3.09
C GLN A 68 7.05 -7.79 -4.11
N GLY A 69 8.16 -7.21 -3.66
CA GLY A 69 9.16 -6.59 -4.52
C GLY A 69 8.69 -5.31 -5.22
N ILE A 70 7.75 -4.57 -4.63
CA ILE A 70 7.24 -3.32 -5.18
C ILE A 70 8.12 -2.17 -4.76
N VAL A 71 8.59 -1.39 -5.74
CA VAL A 71 9.46 -0.22 -5.48
C VAL A 71 8.61 0.94 -4.97
N GLY A 72 8.92 1.41 -3.76
CA GLY A 72 8.33 2.60 -3.17
C GLY A 72 9.33 3.76 -3.10
N ILE A 73 8.85 4.99 -3.29
CA ILE A 73 9.62 6.21 -2.99
C ILE A 73 8.78 7.18 -2.15
N CYS A 74 9.45 7.78 -1.16
CA CYS A 74 8.89 8.81 -0.30
C CYS A 74 9.98 9.81 0.11
N ASN A 75 9.58 10.91 0.73
CA ASN A 75 10.47 11.99 1.15
C ASN A 75 10.87 11.91 2.62
#